data_AF-A0A2S4XUT4-F1
#
_entry.id   AF-A0A2S4XUT4-F1
#
_cell.length_a   1.000
_cell.length_b   1.000
_cell.length_c   1.000
_cell.angle_alpha   90.00
_cell.angle_beta   90.00
_cell.angle_gamma   90.00
#
_symmetry.space_group_name_H-M   'P 1'
#
loop_
_entity.id
_entity.type
_entity.pdbx_description
1 polymer ?
#
loop_
_entity_poly.entity_id
_entity_poly.type
_entity_poly.pdbx_seq_one_letter_code
_entity_poly.pdbx_strand_id
1 'polypeptide(L)' 'MDATDFPDDLVQTQHAWNATYAALAGFHRGDTTALRRRLLRLSVRLWWHPYWNTARSVPAARTELRQLTRARAAARAA' A
#
# COMPACT_ATOMS: atom_id res chain seq x y z
N MET A 1 21.33 9.04 0.18
CA MET A 1 20.23 8.71 -0.75
C MET A 1 19.96 7.24 -0.55
N ASP A 2 19.25 6.90 0.51
CA ASP A 2 18.86 5.51 0.75
C ASP A 2 17.56 5.32 -0.03
N ALA A 3 17.70 4.98 -1.31
CA ALA A 3 16.59 4.39 -2.03
C ALA A 3 16.30 3.09 -1.30
N THR A 4 15.34 3.13 -0.37
CA THR A 4 14.84 1.92 0.27
C THR A 4 14.33 1.04 -0.85
N ASP A 5 15.11 0.02 -1.21
CA ASP A 5 14.83 -0.85 -2.35
C ASP A 5 13.72 -1.82 -1.93
N PHE A 6 12.52 -1.27 -1.82
CA PHE A 6 11.33 -2.05 -1.51
C PHE A 6 11.06 -2.97 -2.70
N PRO A 7 10.76 -4.25 -2.46
CA PRO A 7 10.30 -5.14 -3.49
C PRO A 7 9.13 -4.54 -4.27
N ASP A 8 9.17 -4.67 -5.61
CA ASP A 8 8.14 -4.08 -6.46
C ASP A 8 6.73 -4.58 -6.11
N ASP A 9 6.59 -5.86 -5.76
CA ASP A 9 5.32 -6.43 -5.36
C ASP A 9 4.77 -5.83 -4.06
N LEU A 10 5.64 -5.46 -3.12
CA LEU A 10 5.30 -4.74 -1.90
C LEU A 10 4.81 -3.32 -2.21
N VAL A 11 5.53 -2.61 -3.08
CA VAL A 11 5.15 -1.28 -3.57
C VAL A 11 3.80 -1.32 -4.28
N GLN A 12 3.60 -2.29 -5.17
CA GLN A 12 2.36 -2.47 -5.93
C GLN A 12 1.20 -2.86 -5.02
N THR A 13 1.44 -3.66 -3.99
CA THR A 13 0.45 -4.00 -2.95
C THR A 13 0.03 -2.75 -2.18
N GLN A 14 0.97 -1.88 -1.78
CA GLN A 14 0.65 -0.61 -1.10
C GLN A 14 -0.12 0.34 -2.02
N HIS A 15 0.24 0.45 -3.31
CA HIS A 15 -0.51 1.23 -4.28
C HIS A 15 -1.96 0.72 -4.43
N ALA A 16 -2.13 -0.58 -4.61
CA ALA A 16 -3.45 -1.20 -4.73
C ALA A 16 -4.29 -1.02 -3.46
N TRP A 17 -3.66 -1.07 -2.29
CA TRP A 17 -4.31 -0.83 -1.01
C TRP A 17 -4.80 0.62 -0.91
N ASN A 18 -3.96 1.61 -1.23
CA ASN A 18 -4.34 3.03 -1.24
C ASN A 18 -5.50 3.31 -2.22
N ALA A 19 -5.44 2.74 -3.44
CA ALA A 19 -6.50 2.91 -4.44
C ALA A 19 -7.81 2.28 -3.99
N THR A 20 -7.76 1.08 -3.38
CA THR A 20 -8.96 0.40 -2.85
C THR A 20 -9.56 1.20 -1.68
N TYR A 21 -8.72 1.76 -0.81
CA TYR A 21 -9.15 2.60 0.29
C TYR A 21 -9.79 3.91 -0.22
N ALA A 22 -9.18 4.58 -1.20
CA ALA A 22 -9.75 5.78 -1.82
C ALA A 22 -11.10 5.51 -2.48
N ALA A 23 -11.24 4.39 -3.20
CA ALA A 23 -12.52 3.96 -3.76
C ALA A 23 -13.56 3.75 -2.65
N LEU A 24 -13.22 3.04 -1.57
CA LEU A 24 -14.11 2.86 -0.42
C LEU A 24 -14.52 4.19 0.23
N ALA A 25 -13.59 5.15 0.35
CA ALA A 25 -13.86 6.46 0.92
C ALA A 25 -14.77 7.32 0.01
N GLY A 26 -14.69 7.15 -1.31
CA GLY A 26 -15.51 7.86 -2.29
C GLY A 26 -16.91 7.26 -2.51
N PHE A 27 -17.14 6.00 -2.15
CA PHE A 27 -18.44 5.34 -2.33
C PHE A 27 -19.40 5.63 -1.16
N HIS A 28 -20.48 6.35 -1.43
CA HIS A 28 -21.55 6.62 -0.45
C HIS A 28 -22.82 5.78 -0.67
N ARG A 29 -23.08 5.26 -1.88
CA ARG A 29 -24.22 4.36 -2.18
C ARG A 29 -23.84 3.31 -3.21
N GLY A 30 -23.75 2.04 -2.80
CA GLY A 30 -23.40 0.90 -3.65
C GLY A 30 -22.82 -0.28 -2.87
N ASP A 31 -22.80 -1.47 -3.48
CA ASP A 31 -22.22 -2.66 -2.86
C ASP A 31 -20.69 -2.56 -2.79
N THR A 32 -20.21 -2.20 -1.59
CA THR A 32 -18.77 -2.08 -1.26
C THR A 32 -18.14 -3.41 -0.86
N THR A 33 -18.89 -4.52 -0.88
CA THR A 33 -18.42 -5.84 -0.44
C THR A 33 -17.20 -6.30 -1.22
N ALA A 34 -17.18 -6.13 -2.54
CA ALA A 34 -16.02 -6.49 -3.36
C ALA A 34 -14.76 -5.69 -2.98
N LEU A 35 -14.91 -4.38 -2.72
CA LEU A 35 -13.82 -3.50 -2.30
C LEU A 35 -13.32 -3.84 -0.88
N ARG A 36 -14.23 -4.11 0.06
CA ARG A 36 -13.86 -4.55 1.43
C ARG A 36 -13.12 -5.89 1.40
N ARG A 37 -13.60 -6.88 0.64
CA ARG A 37 -12.90 -8.16 0.45
C ARG A 37 -11.51 -7.97 -0.19
N ARG A 38 -11.41 -7.06 -1.17
CA ARG A 38 -10.12 -6.70 -1.78
C ARG A 38 -9.19 -6.07 -0.75
N LEU A 39 -9.67 -5.13 0.06
CA LEU A 39 -8.90 -4.46 1.10
C LEU A 39 -8.35 -5.47 2.11
N LEU A 40 -9.17 -6.43 2.59
CA LEU A 40 -8.73 -7.48 3.51
C LEU A 40 -7.60 -8.33 2.92
N ARG A 41 -7.74 -8.78 1.67
CA ARG A 41 -6.68 -9.55 0.99
C ARG A 41 -5.38 -8.76 0.85
N LEU A 42 -5.48 -7.49 0.48
CA LEU A 42 -4.30 -6.61 0.35
C LEU A 42 -3.65 -6.33 1.70
N SER A 43 -4.45 -6.13 2.76
CA SER A 43 -3.96 -6.00 4.12
C SER A 43 -3.16 -7.26 4.50
N VAL A 44 -3.71 -8.46 4.31
CA VAL A 44 -2.99 -9.71 4.61
C VAL A 44 -1.65 -9.76 3.86
N ARG A 45 -1.63 -9.50 2.54
CA ARG A 45 -0.37 -9.48 1.76
C ARG A 45 0.64 -8.46 2.29
N LEU A 46 0.16 -7.27 2.68
CA LEU A 46 1.00 -6.21 3.22
C LEU A 46 1.54 -6.58 4.60
N TRP A 47 0.75 -7.17 5.50
CA TRP A 47 1.16 -7.48 6.87
C TRP A 47 2.09 -8.70 6.93
N TRP A 48 1.89 -9.70 6.07
CA TRP A 48 2.63 -10.95 6.06
C TRP A 48 3.78 -10.97 5.03
N HIS A 49 4.18 -9.81 4.52
CA HIS A 49 5.19 -9.73 3.49
C HIS A 49 6.58 -10.16 4.01
N PRO A 50 7.33 -11.03 3.29
CA PRO A 50 8.64 -11.53 3.75
C PRO A 50 9.67 -10.44 4.05
N TYR A 51 9.60 -9.33 3.30
CA TYR A 51 10.45 -8.14 3.50
C TYR A 51 10.49 -7.64 4.95
N TRP A 52 9.41 -7.80 5.72
CA TRP A 52 9.41 -7.32 7.11
C TRP A 52 10.35 -8.11 8.03
N ASN A 53 10.67 -9.36 7.68
CA ASN A 53 11.65 -10.14 8.41
C ASN A 53 13.08 -9.67 8.16
N THR A 54 13.33 -8.99 7.05
CA THR A 54 14.64 -8.46 6.67
C THR A 54 14.80 -6.98 7.02
N ALA A 55 13.71 -6.28 7.33
CA ALA A 55 13.73 -4.87 7.65
C ALA A 55 14.34 -4.61 9.04
N ARG A 56 15.34 -3.72 9.10
CA ARG A 56 15.99 -3.28 10.36
C ARG A 56 14.99 -2.69 11.37
N SER A 57 13.97 -1.98 10.87
CA SER A 57 12.88 -1.43 11.66
C SER A 57 11.60 -1.46 10.84
N VAL A 58 10.69 -2.37 11.18
CA VAL A 58 9.39 -2.50 10.51
C VAL A 58 8.56 -1.19 10.58
N PRO A 59 8.47 -0.48 11.72
CA PRO A 59 7.72 0.78 11.77
C PRO A 59 8.30 1.88 10.84
N ALA A 60 9.63 2.01 10.78
CA ALA A 60 10.29 2.97 9.90
C ALA A 60 10.07 2.60 8.42
N ALA A 61 10.32 1.34 8.06
CA ALA A 61 10.16 0.85 6.70
C ALA A 61 8.71 0.97 6.19
N ARG A 62 7.70 0.76 7.05
CA ARG A 62 6.29 1.01 6.67
C ARG A 62 6.00 2.48 6.43
N THR A 63 6.67 3.38 7.14
CA THR A 63 6.53 4.83 6.93
C THR A 63 7.14 5.25 5.61
N GLU A 64 8.37 4.80 5.34
CA GLU A 64 9.06 5.02 4.07
C GLU A 64 8.26 4.47 2.88
N LEU A 65 7.72 3.25 2.97
CA LEU A 65 6.86 2.66 1.94
C LEU A 65 5.64 3.54 1.63
N ARG A 66 4.98 4.09 2.66
CA ARG A 66 3.85 5.01 2.47
C ARG A 66 4.28 6.30 1.79
N GLN A 67 5.42 6.88 2.17
CA GLN A 67 5.94 8.11 1.55
C GLN A 67 6.32 7.90 0.09
N LEU A 68 7.05 6.83 -0.21
CA LEU A 68 7.41 6.41 -1.56
C LEU A 68 6.17 6.26 -2.46
N THR A 69 5.15 5.55 -1.96
CA THR A 69 3.91 5.32 -2.71
C THR A 69 3.15 6.63 -2.97
N ARG A 70 3.15 7.56 -2.00
CA ARG A 70 2.54 8.90 -2.16
C ARG A 70 3.30 9.76 -3.16
N ALA A 71 4.64 9.79 -3.07
CA ALA A 71 5.49 10.52 -4.01
C ALA A 71 5.30 10.01 -5.45
N ARG A 72 5.25 8.68 -5.64
CA ARG A 72 4.94 8.07 -6.94
C ARG A 72 3.53 8.41 -7.44
N ALA A 73 2.54 8.48 -6.56
CA ALA A 73 1.20 8.88 -6.94
C ALA A 73 1.14 10.36 -7.38
N ALA A 74 1.81 11.25 -6.64
CA ALA A 74 1.90 12.67 -6.98
C ALA A 74 2.63 12.89 -8.31
N ALA A 75 3.76 12.20 -8.53
CA ALA A 75 4.53 12.29 -9.78
C ALA A 75 3.75 11.79 -11.01
N ARG A 76 2.79 10.88 -10.85
CA ARG A 76 1.89 10.44 -11.94
C ARG A 76 0.74 11.41 -12.22
N ALA A 77 0.45 12.33 -11.30
CA ALA A 77 -0.66 13.26 -11.39
C ALA A 77 -0.24 14.65 -11.89
N ALA A 78 1.08 14.92 -11.99
CA ALA A 78 1.67 16.13 -12.54
C ALA A 78 2.00 15.94 -14.03
#